data_AF-A0A242PAE6-F1
#
_entry.id   AF-A0A242PAE6-F1
#
_cell.length_a   1.000
_cell.length_b   1.000
_cell.length_c   1.000
_cell.angle_alpha   90.00
_cell.angle_beta   90.00
_cell.angle_gamma   90.00
#
_symmetry.space_group_name_H-M   'P 1'
#
loop_
_entity.id
_entity.type
_entity.pdbx_description
1 polymer ?
#
loop_
_entity_poly.entity_id
_entity_poly.type
_entity_poly.pdbx_seq_one_letter_code
_entity_poly.pdbx_strand_id
1 'polypeptide(L)'
;MVDQFLSLGREKYSNLLSYYDLYKDRIPLEFIPIAHDAGGNLIIMELKSNSNRIYFWDHELEADEGETPNMENVYYINQSFTKFINDLYPLKEDEI
;
A
#
# COMPACT_ATOMS: atom_id res chain seq x y z
N MET A 1 2.07 -0.87 10.04
CA MET A 1 2.82 0.38 10.34
C MET A 1 3.30 0.96 9.02
N VAL A 2 3.36 2.27 8.82
CA VAL A 2 4.05 2.80 7.62
C VAL A 2 5.54 2.86 7.94
N ASP A 3 6.35 2.13 7.18
CA ASP A 3 7.82 2.21 7.29
C ASP A 3 8.36 3.27 6.33
N GLN A 4 8.06 3.12 5.02
CA GLN A 4 8.55 4.04 4.01
C GLN A 4 7.55 4.29 2.89
N PHE A 5 7.43 5.56 2.49
CA PHE A 5 6.70 5.98 1.29
C PHE A 5 7.51 5.75 0.02
N LEU A 6 6.83 5.34 -1.04
CA LEU A 6 7.46 5.08 -2.33
C LEU A 6 7.76 6.39 -3.08
N SER A 7 8.97 6.49 -3.61
CA SER A 7 9.46 7.67 -4.31
C SER A 7 9.19 7.59 -5.82
N LEU A 8 8.97 8.74 -6.46
CA LEU A 8 8.96 8.89 -7.92
C LEU A 8 10.37 9.12 -8.50
N GLY A 9 11.38 9.27 -7.65
CA GLY A 9 12.76 9.58 -8.02
C GLY A 9 13.54 8.36 -8.53
N ARG A 10 14.77 8.57 -9.03
CA ARG A 10 15.65 7.49 -9.52
C ARG A 10 16.34 6.69 -8.40
N GLU A 11 15.79 6.73 -7.20
CA GLU A 11 16.39 6.04 -6.06
C GLU A 11 16.28 4.53 -6.24
N LYS A 12 17.31 3.82 -5.79
CA LYS A 12 17.44 2.37 -6.01
C LYS A 12 16.42 1.57 -5.19
N TYR A 13 16.01 2.10 -4.04
CA TYR A 13 15.11 1.44 -3.10
C TYR A 13 13.80 2.20 -3.01
N SER A 14 12.71 1.48 -2.74
CA SER A 14 11.39 2.07 -2.47
C SER A 14 10.94 3.02 -3.59
N ASN A 15 11.17 2.62 -4.84
CA ASN A 15 10.73 3.33 -6.02
C ASN A 15 9.32 2.86 -6.41
N LEU A 16 8.42 3.81 -6.66
CA LEU A 16 7.03 3.53 -6.96
C LEU A 16 6.85 2.71 -8.24
N LEU A 17 7.61 3.01 -9.30
CA LEU A 17 7.51 2.27 -10.56
C LEU A 17 7.97 0.82 -10.38
N SER A 18 9.10 0.61 -9.71
CA SER A 18 9.60 -0.75 -9.42
C SER A 18 8.63 -1.56 -8.57
N TYR A 19 8.01 -0.94 -7.56
CA TYR A 19 6.98 -1.60 -6.75
C TYR A 19 5.70 -1.87 -7.54
N TYR A 20 5.26 -0.91 -8.36
CA TYR A 20 4.10 -1.13 -9.22
C TYR A 20 4.33 -2.34 -10.15
N ASP A 21 5.47 -2.39 -10.83
CA ASP A 21 5.79 -3.50 -11.72
C ASP A 21 5.86 -4.85 -11.00
N LEU A 22 6.32 -4.86 -9.75
CA LEU A 22 6.42 -6.05 -8.90
C LEU A 22 5.06 -6.54 -8.37
N TYR A 23 4.13 -5.63 -8.08
CA TYR A 23 2.90 -5.94 -7.34
C TYR A 23 1.60 -5.78 -8.14
N LYS A 24 1.62 -5.18 -9.33
CA LYS A 24 0.40 -4.91 -10.14
C LYS A 24 -0.46 -6.14 -10.45
N ASP A 25 0.13 -7.33 -10.44
CA ASP A 25 -0.57 -8.60 -10.68
C ASP A 25 -0.89 -9.37 -9.36
N ARG A 26 -0.52 -8.80 -8.20
CA ARG A 26 -0.72 -9.35 -6.84
C ARG A 26 -1.71 -8.54 -6.00
N ILE A 27 -1.94 -7.28 -6.38
CA ILE A 27 -2.95 -6.39 -5.79
C ILE A 27 -4.13 -6.21 -6.76
N PRO A 28 -5.32 -5.79 -6.29
CA PRO A 28 -6.47 -5.61 -7.18
C PRO A 28 -6.23 -4.53 -8.25
N LEU A 29 -6.83 -4.73 -9.44
CA LEU A 29 -6.56 -4.01 -10.72
C LEU A 29 -6.71 -2.47 -10.70
N GLU A 30 -7.23 -1.89 -9.61
CA GLU A 30 -7.50 -0.45 -9.50
C GLU A 30 -6.69 0.22 -8.38
N PHE A 31 -5.58 -0.39 -7.98
CA PHE A 31 -4.75 0.08 -6.89
C PHE A 31 -3.31 0.26 -7.31
N ILE A 32 -2.62 1.15 -6.60
CA ILE A 32 -1.16 1.26 -6.65
C ILE A 32 -0.57 1.22 -5.24
N PRO A 33 0.63 0.65 -5.06
CA PRO A 33 1.36 0.80 -3.82
C PRO A 33 1.83 2.25 -3.67
N ILE A 34 1.72 2.79 -2.46
CA ILE A 34 2.22 4.14 -2.10
C ILE A 34 3.20 4.14 -0.94
N ALA A 35 3.18 3.08 -0.12
CA ALA A 35 4.13 2.84 0.96
C ALA A 35 4.18 1.35 1.28
N HIS A 36 5.18 0.94 2.04
CA HIS A 36 5.28 -0.41 2.59
C HIS A 36 5.57 -0.38 4.09
N ASP A 37 5.40 -1.53 4.73
CA ASP A 37 5.94 -1.80 6.06
C ASP A 37 7.20 -2.68 5.98
N ALA A 38 7.77 -3.03 7.14
CA ALA A 38 8.95 -3.89 7.20
C ALA A 38 8.66 -5.39 6.99
N GLY A 39 7.39 -5.80 7.06
CA GLY A 39 6.92 -7.18 6.89
C GLY A 39 6.59 -7.55 5.45
N GLY A 40 6.67 -6.59 4.52
CA GLY A 40 6.33 -6.80 3.11
C GLY A 40 4.87 -6.44 2.78
N ASN A 41 4.12 -5.94 3.75
CA ASN A 41 2.78 -5.40 3.52
C ASN A 41 2.84 -4.07 2.81
N LEU A 42 1.72 -3.72 2.16
CA LEU A 42 1.61 -2.50 1.38
C LEU A 42 0.51 -1.59 1.93
N ILE A 43 0.76 -0.29 1.83
CA ILE A 43 -0.31 0.70 1.78
C ILE A 43 -0.61 0.94 0.31
N ILE A 44 -1.85 0.64 -0.09
CA ILE A 44 -2.31 0.80 -1.47
C ILE A 44 -3.37 1.90 -1.57
N MET A 45 -3.36 2.61 -2.69
CA MET A 45 -4.29 3.70 -2.98
C MET A 45 -5.14 3.35 -4.19
N GLU A 46 -6.46 3.53 -4.06
CA GLU A 46 -7.42 3.35 -5.15
C GLU A 46 -7.24 4.43 -6.24
N LEU A 47 -7.26 4.02 -7.50
CA LEU A 47 -7.16 4.89 -8.69
C LEU A 47 -8.48 4.95 -9.47
N LYS A 48 -9.58 5.26 -8.78
CA LYS A 48 -10.88 5.49 -9.43
C LYS A 48 -11.14 6.98 -9.64
N SER A 49 -11.97 7.31 -10.64
CA SER A 49 -12.44 8.68 -10.84
C SER A 49 -13.12 9.20 -9.55
N ASN A 50 -12.54 10.26 -8.97
CA ASN A 50 -12.97 10.88 -7.71
C ASN A 50 -12.77 10.05 -6.42
N SER A 51 -11.92 9.01 -6.44
CA SER A 51 -11.52 8.29 -5.23
C SER A 51 -10.01 8.14 -5.15
N ASN A 52 -9.46 8.36 -3.96
CA ASN A 52 -8.07 8.07 -3.59
C ASN A 52 -8.05 7.47 -2.17
N ARG A 53 -9.01 6.58 -1.91
CA ARG A 53 -9.12 5.83 -0.65
C ARG A 53 -7.86 5.00 -0.43
N ILE A 54 -7.51 4.86 0.84
CA ILE A 54 -6.28 4.22 1.29
C ILE A 54 -6.62 2.93 2.01
N TYR A 55 -5.87 1.88 1.70
CA TYR A 55 -6.07 0.53 2.22
C TYR A 55 -4.73 -0.08 2.63
N PHE A 56 -4.79 -1.02 3.56
CA PHE A 56 -3.72 -1.93 3.92
C PHE A 56 -3.90 -3.22 3.12
N TRP A 57 -2.83 -3.71 2.50
CA TRP A 57 -2.80 -5.01 1.84
C TRP A 57 -1.86 -5.92 2.61
N ASP A 58 -2.39 -7.04 3.06
CA ASP A 58 -1.75 -8.03 3.94
C ASP A 58 -1.09 -9.12 3.08
N HIS A 59 0.24 -9.11 3.02
CA HIS A 59 1.01 -10.00 2.16
C HIS A 59 0.82 -11.47 2.53
N GLU A 60 0.69 -11.76 3.82
CA GLU A 60 0.58 -13.10 4.38
C GLU A 60 -0.72 -13.81 3.97
N LEU A 61 -1.72 -13.05 3.51
CA LEU A 61 -3.02 -13.53 3.06
C LEU A 61 -3.29 -13.24 1.58
N GLU A 62 -2.25 -12.95 0.78
CA GLU A 62 -2.45 -12.68 -0.65
C GLU A 62 -3.01 -13.88 -1.42
N ALA A 63 -3.62 -13.59 -2.57
CA ALA A 63 -4.13 -14.62 -3.47
C ALA A 63 -2.99 -15.54 -3.94
N ASP A 64 -3.28 -16.83 -4.09
CA ASP A 64 -2.30 -17.82 -4.54
C ASP A 64 -1.82 -17.53 -5.98
N GLU A 65 -0.66 -18.07 -6.34
CA GLU A 65 -0.09 -17.89 -7.68
C GLU A 65 -1.06 -18.41 -8.77
N GLY A 66 -1.44 -17.50 -9.67
CA GLY A 66 -2.39 -17.78 -10.77
C GLY A 66 -3.85 -17.47 -10.44
N GLU A 67 -4.17 -17.12 -9.19
CA GLU A 67 -5.47 -16.59 -8.82
C GLU A 67 -5.58 -15.10 -9.11
N THR A 68 -6.82 -14.61 -9.25
CA THR A 68 -7.06 -13.16 -9.45
C THR A 68 -7.06 -12.47 -8.08
N PRO A 69 -6.20 -11.46 -7.86
CA PRO A 69 -6.21 -10.70 -6.62
C PRO A 69 -7.57 -10.06 -6.36
N ASN A 70 -8.04 -10.19 -5.12
CA ASN A 70 -9.34 -9.71 -4.69
C ASN A 70 -9.20 -8.83 -3.43
N MET A 71 -10.29 -8.51 -2.76
CA MET A 71 -10.29 -7.63 -1.59
C MET A 71 -10.21 -8.38 -0.24
N GLU A 72 -10.03 -9.70 -0.23
CA GLU A 72 -10.08 -10.53 0.99
C GLU A 72 -8.95 -10.19 1.98
N ASN A 73 -7.78 -9.81 1.49
CA ASN A 73 -6.64 -9.37 2.29
C ASN A 73 -6.41 -7.85 2.25
N VAL A 74 -7.44 -7.09 1.85
CA VAL A 74 -7.37 -5.63 1.70
C VAL A 74 -8.31 -4.94 2.69
N TYR A 75 -7.72 -4.13 3.58
CA TYR A 75 -8.42 -3.52 4.69
C TYR A 75 -8.46 -2.00 4.55
N TYR A 76 -9.65 -1.42 4.68
CA TYR A 76 -9.83 0.02 4.58
C TYR A 76 -9.11 0.78 5.72
N ILE A 77 -8.35 1.82 5.36
CA ILE A 77 -7.69 2.72 6.32
C ILE A 77 -8.35 4.09 6.32
N ASN A 78 -8.48 4.72 5.14
CA ASN A 78 -8.89 6.12 5.06
C ASN A 78 -9.61 6.48 3.77
N GLN A 79 -10.42 7.53 3.84
CA GLN A 79 -11.26 7.98 2.72
C GLN A 79 -10.50 8.75 1.65
N SER A 80 -9.34 9.32 1.98
CA SER A 80 -8.50 10.04 1.03
C SER A 80 -7.03 10.06 1.42
N PHE A 81 -6.17 10.26 0.43
CA PHE A 81 -4.73 10.45 0.64
C PHE A 81 -4.42 11.61 1.60
N THR A 82 -5.08 12.76 1.44
CA THR A 82 -4.86 13.92 2.32
C THR A 82 -5.23 13.61 3.77
N LYS A 83 -6.35 12.94 4.01
CA LYS A 83 -6.74 12.58 5.37
C LYS A 83 -5.78 11.54 5.96
N PHE A 84 -5.37 10.55 5.15
CA PHE A 84 -4.37 9.57 5.58
C PHE A 84 -3.07 10.21 6.06
N ILE A 85 -2.48 11.11 5.27
CA ILE A 85 -1.25 11.81 5.67
C ILE A 85 -1.43 12.63 6.96
N ASN A 86 -2.58 13.31 7.10
CA ASN A 86 -2.86 14.12 8.29
C ASN A 86 -3.12 13.30 9.56
N ASP A 87 -3.56 12.05 9.41
CA ASP A 87 -3.84 11.14 10.52
C ASP A 87 -2.59 10.35 10.96
N LEU A 88 -1.46 10.43 10.24
CA LEU A 88 -0.21 9.77 10.62
C LEU A 88 0.36 10.39 11.90
N TYR A 89 0.89 9.52 12.77
CA TYR A 89 1.58 9.90 13.99
C TYR A 89 2.81 9.02 14.20
N PRO A 90 3.88 9.54 14.85
CA PRO A 90 5.03 8.73 15.18
C PRO A 90 4.65 7.65 16.21
N LEU A 91 5.17 6.45 16.03
CA LEU A 91 5.11 5.43 17.08
C LEU A 91 5.92 5.90 18.30
N LYS A 92 5.37 5.67 19.49
CA LYS A 92 6.10 5.90 20.74
C LYS A 92 6.94 4.68 21.05
N GLU A 93 8.12 4.89 21.61
CA GLU A 93 9.05 3.81 21.98
C GLU A 93 8.41 2.78 22.93
N ASP A 94 7.39 3.17 23.71
CA ASP A 94 6.68 2.29 24.65
C ASP A 94 5.61 1.40 23.98
N GLU A 95 5.37 1.54 22.68
CA GLU A 95 4.36 0.82 21.90
C GLU A 95 4.98 -0.20 20.91
N ILE A 96 6.29 -0.44 21.00
CA ILE A 96 7.07 -1.38 20.16
C ILE A 96 7.43 -2.64 20.95
#